data_AF-A0A0Q9LV35-F1
#
_entry.id   AF-A0A0Q9LV35-F1
#
_cell.length_a   1.000
_cell.length_b   1.000
_cell.length_c   1.000
_cell.angle_alpha   90.00
_cell.angle_beta   90.00
_cell.angle_gamma   90.00
#
_symmetry.space_group_name_H-M   'P 1'
#
loop_
_entity.id
_entity.type
_entity.pdbx_description
1 polymer ?
#
loop_
_entity_poly.entity_id
_entity_poly.type
_entity_poly.pdbx_seq_one_letter_code
_entity_poly.pdbx_strand_id
1 'polypeptide(L)'
;MIKLLHLAEYNQIESSLSKLADGDFRVNNDGAAVKERSTMMPILKRTIRSLKSLVRVVDHSSRELHIKMEDTSDKSAMISEQVEGVTSTIRDIAVGMQDASEHVSDIAEEMNRIHHFLQEVKGKNGSIVDSSEGLSEAVSLGKREMSSAMEQMRYISGESVQVQERMKRLGKVIEKIADITRLIEEISSQTQLLALNANIEAARAGEQGKGFAVVAKEITKLAVQTKQGTLGIQELIGTVTQSADVLGASINKIDVTIGTGVHTLETAVDKYKKVEMFLVQIVGEMREVDGRLEGITGSTLSITDSVNQTSAMIQQVAAGSEEVLASVEIQQQNLLEINENIQESALKSLSLRSSVSQFRLPSGHDSHPLQIEMNRWIECAMAIRAVMVSMIESRELEKIKAWHRKKETNEAHLEVCFTTISAKVKTEKDRHYFEALCAAWKEFGDIKDQNAKWMLEGEYDNAKQSLITRGRICFKKTMDLVTEWMEEG
;
A
#
# COMPACT_ATOMS: atom_id res chain seq x y z
N MET A 1 93.33 51.51 13.72
CA MET A 1 92.12 51.29 14.54
C MET A 1 90.88 50.99 13.69
N ILE A 2 90.55 51.79 12.65
CA ILE A 2 89.38 51.56 11.76
C ILE A 2 89.45 50.22 10.98
N LYS A 3 90.62 49.81 10.47
CA LYS A 3 90.80 48.49 9.81
C LYS A 3 90.59 47.27 10.73
N LEU A 4 90.93 47.38 12.01
CA LEU A 4 90.75 46.30 13.00
C LEU A 4 89.27 46.16 13.43
N LEU A 5 88.54 47.27 13.46
CA LEU A 5 87.10 47.29 13.73
C LEU A 5 86.29 46.60 12.62
N HIS A 6 86.65 46.79 11.35
CA HIS A 6 86.01 46.09 10.23
C HIS A 6 86.32 44.58 10.19
N LEU A 7 87.49 44.14 10.68
CA LEU A 7 87.87 42.73 10.68
C LEU A 7 87.07 41.92 11.72
N ALA A 8 86.82 42.49 12.90
CA ALA A 8 86.04 41.84 13.95
C ALA A 8 84.56 41.67 13.55
N GLU A 9 83.98 42.69 12.91
CA GLU A 9 82.61 42.64 12.37
C GLU A 9 82.48 41.61 11.25
N TYR A 10 83.46 41.54 10.35
CA TYR A 10 83.50 40.54 9.28
C TYR A 10 83.56 39.11 9.84
N ASN A 11 84.44 38.85 10.81
CA ASN A 11 84.55 37.53 11.44
C ASN A 11 83.28 37.11 12.19
N GLN A 12 82.55 38.08 12.78
CA GLN A 12 81.27 37.81 13.42
C GLN A 12 80.19 37.46 12.39
N ILE A 13 80.10 38.21 11.30
CA ILE A 13 79.18 37.92 10.19
C ILE A 13 79.49 36.56 9.57
N GLU A 14 80.77 36.27 9.30
CA GLU A 14 81.24 34.98 8.78
C GLU A 14 80.87 33.83 9.72
N SER A 15 81.09 33.99 11.03
CA SER A 15 80.70 32.99 12.03
C SER A 15 79.19 32.77 12.08
N SER A 16 78.39 33.83 12.04
CA SER A 16 76.92 33.72 11.99
C SER A 16 76.45 33.05 10.71
N LEU A 17 77.01 33.41 9.55
CA LEU A 17 76.69 32.79 8.26
C LEU A 17 77.09 31.31 8.21
N SER A 18 78.26 30.94 8.78
CA SER A 18 78.67 29.53 8.90
C SER A 18 77.67 28.74 9.73
N LYS A 19 77.25 29.26 10.89
CA LYS A 19 76.26 28.58 11.74
C LYS A 19 74.89 28.45 11.04
N LEU A 20 74.47 29.46 10.27
CA LEU A 20 73.26 29.37 9.46
C LEU A 20 73.37 28.35 8.33
N ALA A 21 74.54 28.26 7.69
CA ALA A 21 74.81 27.27 6.66
C ALA A 21 74.77 25.84 7.22
N ASP A 22 75.20 25.65 8.48
CA ASP A 22 75.08 24.40 9.22
C ASP A 22 73.66 24.14 9.78
N GLY A 23 72.71 25.04 9.50
CA GLY A 23 71.33 24.94 9.97
C GLY A 23 71.13 25.28 11.45
N ASP A 24 72.12 25.86 12.13
CA ASP A 24 71.98 26.30 13.52
C ASP A 24 71.44 27.74 13.61
N PHE A 25 70.13 27.86 13.79
CA PHE A 25 69.43 29.13 13.97
C PHE A 25 69.34 29.55 15.44
N ARG A 26 70.02 28.88 16.39
CA ARG A 26 69.98 29.25 17.82
C ARG A 26 70.83 30.48 18.17
N VAL A 27 71.58 31.00 17.21
CA VAL A 27 72.53 32.10 17.43
C VAL A 27 71.79 33.42 17.71
N ASN A 28 72.12 34.06 18.84
CA ASN A 28 71.74 35.43 19.16
C ASN A 28 72.91 36.37 18.83
N ASN A 29 72.70 37.29 17.87
CA ASN A 29 73.73 38.21 17.38
C ASN A 29 73.77 39.54 18.19
N ASP A 30 73.48 39.50 19.50
CA ASP A 30 73.39 40.69 20.35
C ASP A 30 74.70 41.08 21.04
N GLY A 31 75.78 40.36 20.74
CA GLY A 31 77.12 40.69 21.22
C GLY A 31 77.83 41.71 20.34
N ALA A 32 78.28 42.80 20.98
CA ALA A 32 79.13 43.90 20.51
C ALA A 32 78.44 45.04 19.76
N ALA A 33 78.56 46.24 20.35
CA ALA A 33 78.05 47.51 19.85
C ALA A 33 78.28 47.65 18.34
N VAL A 34 77.20 47.47 17.59
CA VAL A 34 77.08 47.88 16.20
C VAL A 34 77.23 49.40 16.21
N LYS A 35 78.47 49.89 16.08
CA LYS A 35 78.70 51.33 15.89
C LYS A 35 77.95 51.75 14.64
N GLU A 36 77.37 52.96 14.67
CA GLU A 36 76.41 53.59 13.73
C GLU A 36 76.65 53.46 12.20
N ARG A 37 77.71 52.76 11.75
CA ARG A 37 78.09 52.57 10.34
C ARG A 37 77.95 51.14 9.79
N SER A 38 77.52 50.16 10.57
CA SER A 38 77.29 48.80 10.05
C SER A 38 75.97 48.71 9.29
N THR A 39 76.05 48.38 8.00
CA THR A 39 74.86 48.14 7.16
C THR A 39 74.55 46.66 6.99
N MET A 40 75.54 45.77 7.17
CA MET A 40 75.40 44.34 6.85
C MET A 40 74.84 43.53 8.02
N MET A 41 75.19 43.86 9.26
CA MET A 41 74.69 43.14 10.45
C MET A 41 73.16 43.27 10.62
N PRO A 42 72.53 44.45 10.45
CA PRO A 42 71.06 44.57 10.50
C PRO A 42 70.35 43.76 9.40
N ILE A 43 70.90 43.72 8.18
CA ILE A 43 70.38 42.92 7.06
C ILE A 43 70.48 41.43 7.37
N LEU A 44 71.61 40.99 7.93
CA LEU A 44 71.80 39.61 8.35
C LEU A 44 70.80 39.21 9.45
N LYS A 45 70.63 40.04 10.50
CA LYS A 45 69.64 39.80 11.56
C LYS A 45 68.23 39.64 10.98
N ARG A 46 67.82 40.55 10.07
CA ARG A 46 66.51 40.48 9.38
C ARG A 46 66.37 39.19 8.54
N THR A 47 67.44 38.75 7.90
CA THR A 47 67.46 37.51 7.09
C THR A 47 67.32 36.28 7.98
N ILE A 48 68.07 36.21 9.07
CA ILE A 48 67.98 35.14 10.08
C ILE A 48 66.56 35.04 10.64
N ARG A 49 65.99 36.18 11.05
CA ARG A 49 64.61 36.29 11.56
C ARG A 49 63.58 35.78 10.55
N SER A 50 63.72 36.19 9.29
CA SER A 50 62.85 35.73 8.20
C SER A 50 62.94 34.22 7.98
N LEU A 51 64.15 33.65 7.98
CA LEU A 51 64.37 32.22 7.81
C LEU A 51 63.82 31.42 9.01
N LYS A 52 64.06 31.88 10.25
CA LYS A 52 63.46 31.29 11.47
C LYS A 52 61.94 31.23 11.37
N SER A 53 61.31 32.32 10.93
CA SER A 53 59.86 32.39 10.75
C SER A 53 59.38 31.39 9.69
N LEU A 54 60.03 31.32 8.53
CA LEU A 54 59.69 30.35 7.47
C LEU A 54 59.83 28.90 7.94
N VAL A 55 60.93 28.57 8.62
CA VAL A 55 61.17 27.23 9.19
C VAL A 55 60.05 26.87 10.18
N ARG A 56 59.67 27.78 11.10
CA ARG A 56 58.56 27.55 12.04
C ARG A 56 57.23 27.30 11.34
N VAL A 57 56.90 28.11 10.33
CA VAL A 57 55.66 27.99 9.58
C VAL A 57 55.60 26.65 8.83
N VAL A 58 56.68 26.25 8.16
CA VAL A 58 56.70 25.00 7.41
C VAL A 58 56.67 23.79 8.36
N ASP A 59 57.38 23.83 9.49
CA ASP A 59 57.32 22.78 10.52
C ASP A 59 55.88 22.61 11.04
N HIS A 60 55.25 23.71 11.48
CA HIS A 60 53.88 23.70 11.99
C HIS A 60 52.88 23.21 10.94
N SER A 61 52.91 23.78 9.73
CA SER A 61 52.00 23.41 8.64
C SER A 61 52.15 21.96 8.22
N SER A 62 53.38 21.43 8.20
CA SER A 62 53.65 20.02 7.89
C SER A 62 53.18 19.06 8.99
N ARG A 63 53.12 19.50 10.25
CA ARG A 63 52.55 18.72 11.33
C ARG A 63 51.03 18.70 11.27
N GLU A 64 50.41 19.85 11.06
CA GLU A 64 48.95 19.95 10.92
C GLU A 64 48.44 19.16 9.71
N LEU A 65 49.10 19.29 8.56
CA LEU A 65 48.73 18.54 7.36
C LEU A 65 48.79 17.03 7.61
N HIS A 66 49.81 16.53 8.30
CA HIS A 66 49.94 15.12 8.62
C HIS A 66 48.79 14.62 9.51
N ILE A 67 48.45 15.35 10.58
CA ILE A 67 47.32 15.02 11.47
C ILE A 67 46.00 15.01 10.68
N LYS A 68 45.81 15.96 9.75
CA LYS A 68 44.63 16.01 8.90
C LYS A 68 44.56 14.83 7.93
N MET A 69 45.69 14.32 7.45
CA MET A 69 45.72 13.13 6.61
C MET A 69 45.34 11.87 7.39
N GLU A 70 45.77 11.72 8.65
CA GLU A 70 45.32 10.63 9.53
C GLU A 70 43.79 10.67 9.74
N ASP A 71 43.23 11.82 10.12
CA ASP A 71 41.77 12.00 10.29
C ASP A 71 40.98 11.72 8.99
N THR A 72 41.55 12.07 7.83
CA THR A 72 40.90 11.79 6.54
C THR A 72 40.98 10.30 6.20
N SER A 73 42.07 9.61 6.56
CA SER A 73 42.23 8.17 6.40
C SER A 73 41.19 7.40 7.19
N ASP A 74 40.97 7.77 8.46
CA ASP A 74 39.97 7.14 9.32
C ASP A 74 38.55 7.30 8.74
N LYS A 75 38.23 8.52 8.26
CA LYS A 75 36.94 8.79 7.60
C LYS A 75 36.77 7.99 6.31
N SER A 76 37.83 7.85 5.52
CA SER A 76 37.80 7.05 4.29
C SER A 76 37.49 5.57 4.59
N ALA A 77 38.12 5.02 5.63
CA ALA A 77 37.84 3.65 6.09
C ALA A 77 36.36 3.48 6.54
N MET A 78 35.83 4.43 7.29
CA MET A 78 34.41 4.42 7.69
C MET A 78 33.46 4.46 6.47
N ILE A 79 33.77 5.27 5.46
CA ILE A 79 32.94 5.32 4.24
C ILE A 79 33.02 3.98 3.49
N SER A 80 34.19 3.33 3.46
CA SER A 80 34.33 2.00 2.85
C SER A 80 33.41 0.96 3.51
N GLU A 81 33.34 0.94 4.84
CA GLU A 81 32.43 0.05 5.58
C GLU A 81 30.95 0.35 5.26
N GLN A 82 30.59 1.65 5.15
CA GLN A 82 29.23 2.05 4.78
C GLN A 82 28.86 1.59 3.36
N VAL A 83 29.79 1.66 2.41
CA VAL A 83 29.59 1.19 1.03
C VAL A 83 29.34 -0.33 1.00
N GLU A 84 30.07 -1.11 1.79
CA GLU A 84 29.82 -2.55 1.95
C GLU A 84 28.42 -2.82 2.54
N GLY A 85 28.02 -2.05 3.56
CA GLY A 85 26.68 -2.13 4.16
C GLY A 85 25.54 -1.85 3.16
N VAL A 86 25.69 -0.79 2.36
CA VAL A 86 24.74 -0.45 1.28
C VAL A 86 24.66 -1.58 0.26
N THR A 87 25.80 -2.13 -0.15
CA THR A 87 25.86 -3.27 -1.09
C THR A 87 25.09 -4.47 -0.57
N SER A 88 25.26 -4.80 0.72
CA SER A 88 24.52 -5.91 1.35
C SER A 88 23.01 -5.65 1.34
N THR A 89 22.59 -4.44 1.72
CA THR A 89 21.17 -4.08 1.77
C THR A 89 20.53 -4.15 0.38
N ILE A 90 21.23 -3.71 -0.67
CA ILE A 90 20.72 -3.80 -2.04
C ILE A 90 20.61 -5.26 -2.52
N ARG A 91 21.53 -6.14 -2.11
CA ARG A 91 21.40 -7.58 -2.40
C ARG A 91 20.15 -8.18 -1.73
N ASP A 92 19.89 -7.81 -0.48
CA ASP A 92 18.69 -8.26 0.24
C ASP A 92 17.41 -7.73 -0.43
N ILE A 93 17.43 -6.47 -0.91
CA ILE A 93 16.33 -5.90 -1.69
C ILE A 93 16.11 -6.68 -2.99
N ALA A 94 17.17 -7.06 -3.71
CA ALA A 94 17.05 -7.83 -4.94
C ALA A 94 16.41 -9.21 -4.71
N VAL A 95 16.78 -9.90 -3.63
CA VAL A 95 16.14 -11.16 -3.22
C VAL A 95 14.66 -10.92 -2.88
N GLY A 96 14.37 -9.90 -2.08
CA GLY A 96 12.98 -9.57 -1.73
C GLY A 96 12.11 -9.18 -2.94
N MET A 97 12.70 -8.57 -3.98
CA MET A 97 12.00 -8.28 -5.24
C MET A 97 11.70 -9.53 -6.05
N GLN A 98 12.59 -10.53 -6.03
CA GLN A 98 12.34 -11.81 -6.68
C GLN A 98 11.17 -12.55 -6.01
N ASP A 99 11.18 -12.63 -4.68
CA ASP A 99 10.09 -13.25 -3.91
C ASP A 99 8.75 -12.52 -4.13
N ALA A 100 8.78 -11.18 -4.12
CA ALA A 100 7.60 -10.37 -4.41
C ALA A 100 7.06 -10.62 -5.83
N SER A 101 7.95 -10.82 -6.81
CA SER A 101 7.55 -11.12 -8.19
C SER A 101 6.85 -12.48 -8.30
N GLU A 102 7.33 -13.49 -7.59
CA GLU A 102 6.71 -14.82 -7.54
C GLU A 102 5.31 -14.74 -6.92
N HIS A 103 5.19 -14.06 -5.77
CA HIS A 103 3.88 -13.86 -5.13
C HIS A 103 2.88 -13.08 -5.99
N VAL A 104 3.32 -12.06 -6.72
CA VAL A 104 2.46 -11.31 -7.65
C VAL A 104 1.97 -12.21 -8.79
N SER A 105 2.82 -13.13 -9.28
CA SER A 105 2.43 -14.11 -10.29
C SER A 105 1.39 -15.10 -9.76
N ASP A 106 1.59 -15.63 -8.55
CA ASP A 106 0.64 -16.54 -7.90
C ASP A 106 -0.73 -15.87 -7.69
N ILE A 107 -0.72 -14.62 -7.22
CA ILE A 107 -1.95 -13.84 -7.05
C ILE A 107 -2.64 -13.67 -8.42
N ALA A 108 -1.91 -13.33 -9.49
CA ALA A 108 -2.50 -13.19 -10.82
C ALA A 108 -3.18 -14.48 -11.31
N GLU A 109 -2.58 -15.65 -11.05
CA GLU A 109 -3.17 -16.95 -11.38
C GLU A 109 -4.46 -17.21 -10.59
N GLU A 110 -4.45 -16.98 -9.27
CA GLU A 110 -5.64 -17.13 -8.43
C GLU A 110 -6.78 -16.19 -8.84
N MET A 111 -6.45 -14.96 -9.26
CA MET A 111 -7.47 -14.02 -9.76
C MET A 111 -8.14 -14.51 -11.05
N ASN A 112 -7.37 -15.15 -11.95
CA ASN A 112 -7.95 -15.81 -13.13
C ASN A 112 -8.85 -16.99 -12.75
N ARG A 113 -8.43 -17.80 -11.76
CA ARG A 113 -9.26 -18.91 -11.25
C ARG A 113 -10.57 -18.41 -10.65
N ILE A 114 -10.52 -17.34 -9.85
CA ILE A 114 -11.70 -16.68 -9.28
C ILE A 114 -12.60 -16.16 -10.40
N HIS A 115 -12.05 -15.51 -11.43
CA HIS A 115 -12.83 -15.02 -12.56
C HIS A 115 -13.61 -16.14 -13.25
N HIS A 116 -12.96 -17.27 -13.54
CA HIS A 116 -13.63 -18.44 -14.13
C HIS A 116 -14.71 -19.01 -13.23
N PHE A 117 -14.43 -19.13 -11.93
CA PHE A 117 -15.41 -19.60 -10.95
C PHE A 117 -16.66 -18.69 -10.91
N LEU A 118 -16.48 -17.36 -10.94
CA LEU A 118 -17.61 -16.42 -10.99
C LEU A 118 -18.46 -16.59 -12.25
N GLN A 119 -17.85 -16.81 -13.40
CA GLN A 119 -18.58 -17.08 -14.65
C GLN A 119 -19.38 -18.40 -14.56
N GLU A 120 -18.79 -19.44 -13.97
CA GLU A 120 -19.48 -20.71 -13.75
C GLU A 120 -20.70 -20.52 -12.84
N VAL A 121 -20.53 -19.84 -11.70
CA VAL A 121 -21.64 -19.58 -10.77
C VAL A 121 -22.74 -18.77 -11.46
N LYS A 122 -22.39 -17.74 -12.26
CA LYS A 122 -23.35 -16.96 -13.04
C LYS A 122 -24.13 -17.84 -14.03
N GLY A 123 -23.45 -18.75 -14.74
CA GLY A 123 -24.10 -19.69 -15.65
C GLY A 123 -25.04 -20.66 -14.94
N LYS A 124 -24.65 -21.16 -13.76
CA LYS A 124 -25.52 -22.01 -12.92
C LYS A 124 -26.73 -21.25 -12.41
N ASN A 125 -26.55 -19.99 -12.02
CA ASN A 125 -27.61 -19.11 -11.55
C ASN A 125 -28.68 -18.90 -12.65
N GLY A 126 -28.24 -18.59 -13.88
CA GLY A 126 -29.13 -18.51 -15.05
C GLY A 126 -29.90 -19.81 -15.30
N SER A 127 -29.23 -20.97 -15.22
CA SER A 127 -29.88 -22.27 -15.39
C SER A 127 -30.98 -22.55 -14.34
N ILE A 128 -30.80 -22.07 -13.10
CA ILE A 128 -31.81 -22.18 -12.04
C ILE A 128 -33.01 -21.29 -12.35
N VAL A 129 -32.79 -20.06 -12.83
CA VAL A 129 -33.85 -19.14 -13.24
C VAL A 129 -34.69 -19.77 -14.37
N ASP A 130 -34.04 -20.23 -15.43
CA ASP A 130 -34.72 -20.88 -16.57
C ASP A 130 -35.54 -22.10 -16.12
N SER A 131 -34.95 -22.96 -15.27
CA SER A 131 -35.65 -24.14 -14.72
C SER A 131 -36.83 -23.75 -13.83
N SER A 132 -36.71 -22.66 -13.07
CA SER A 132 -37.78 -22.17 -12.19
C SER A 132 -38.94 -21.59 -13.01
N GLU A 133 -38.64 -20.90 -14.11
CA GLU A 133 -39.65 -20.40 -15.05
C GLU A 133 -40.40 -21.56 -15.72
N GLY A 134 -39.67 -22.58 -16.18
CA GLY A 134 -40.28 -23.80 -16.73
C GLY A 134 -41.17 -24.54 -15.73
N LEU A 135 -40.75 -24.64 -14.46
CA LEU A 135 -41.59 -25.23 -13.41
C LEU A 135 -42.82 -24.37 -13.10
N SER A 136 -42.70 -23.04 -13.16
CA SER A 136 -43.82 -22.11 -12.96
C SER A 136 -44.92 -22.32 -14.01
N GLU A 137 -44.54 -22.53 -15.27
CA GLU A 137 -45.48 -22.86 -16.35
C GLU A 137 -46.19 -24.20 -16.08
N ALA A 138 -45.44 -25.24 -15.68
CA ALA A 138 -46.01 -26.54 -15.33
C ALA A 138 -46.98 -26.46 -14.14
N VAL A 139 -46.65 -25.66 -13.11
CA VAL A 139 -47.53 -25.39 -11.96
C VAL A 139 -48.80 -24.67 -12.38
N SER A 140 -48.71 -23.70 -13.29
CA SER A 140 -49.87 -22.97 -13.84
C SER A 140 -50.78 -23.89 -14.65
N LEU A 141 -50.20 -24.80 -15.45
CA LEU A 141 -50.96 -25.84 -16.16
C LEU A 141 -51.65 -26.78 -15.16
N GLY A 142 -50.93 -27.30 -14.16
CA GLY A 142 -51.49 -28.18 -13.12
C GLY A 142 -52.65 -27.53 -12.36
N LYS A 143 -52.55 -26.24 -12.03
CA LYS A 143 -53.67 -25.48 -11.40
C LYS A 143 -54.92 -25.44 -12.29
N ARG A 144 -54.76 -25.25 -13.61
CA ARG A 144 -55.88 -25.25 -14.56
C ARG A 144 -56.53 -26.62 -14.66
N GLU A 145 -55.74 -27.69 -14.73
CA GLU A 145 -56.23 -29.06 -14.75
C GLU A 145 -57.01 -29.42 -13.48
N MET A 146 -56.48 -29.05 -12.30
CA MET A 146 -57.18 -29.25 -11.02
C MET A 146 -58.49 -28.46 -10.95
N SER A 147 -58.51 -27.23 -11.46
CA SER A 147 -59.73 -26.41 -11.50
C SER A 147 -60.80 -27.04 -12.40
N SER A 148 -60.39 -27.60 -13.55
CA SER A 148 -61.29 -28.33 -14.44
C SER A 148 -61.83 -29.60 -13.76
N ALA A 149 -60.98 -30.36 -13.07
CA ALA A 149 -61.40 -31.54 -12.31
C ALA A 149 -62.39 -31.18 -11.18
N MET A 150 -62.23 -30.03 -10.52
CA MET A 150 -63.19 -29.54 -9.52
C MET A 150 -64.55 -29.24 -10.14
N GLU A 151 -64.57 -28.62 -11.33
CA GLU A 151 -65.81 -28.34 -12.06
C GLU A 151 -66.53 -29.64 -12.46
N GLN A 152 -65.80 -30.64 -12.93
CA GLN A 152 -66.34 -31.97 -13.21
C GLN A 152 -66.92 -32.65 -11.97
N MET A 153 -66.24 -32.58 -10.82
CA MET A 153 -66.77 -33.11 -9.56
C MET A 153 -68.07 -32.42 -9.12
N ARG A 154 -68.16 -31.09 -9.31
CA ARG A 154 -69.40 -30.34 -9.04
C ARG A 154 -70.53 -30.75 -9.97
N TYR A 155 -70.23 -30.98 -11.25
CA TYR A 155 -71.20 -31.48 -12.22
C TYR A 155 -71.73 -32.86 -11.81
N ILE A 156 -70.84 -33.80 -11.46
CA ILE A 156 -71.21 -35.14 -11.00
C ILE A 156 -72.05 -35.06 -9.70
N SER A 157 -71.71 -34.16 -8.78
CA SER A 157 -72.51 -33.92 -7.57
C SER A 157 -73.94 -33.49 -7.92
N GLY A 158 -74.11 -32.58 -8.88
CA GLY A 158 -75.42 -32.15 -9.36
C GLY A 158 -76.24 -33.30 -9.98
N GLU A 159 -75.60 -34.15 -10.78
CA GLU A 159 -76.25 -35.34 -11.35
C GLU A 159 -76.64 -36.35 -10.26
N SER A 160 -75.77 -36.59 -9.27
CA SER A 160 -76.06 -37.46 -8.13
C SER A 160 -77.32 -37.03 -7.37
N VAL A 161 -77.46 -35.73 -7.09
CA VAL A 161 -78.66 -35.14 -6.47
C VAL A 161 -79.92 -35.39 -7.31
N GLN A 162 -79.84 -35.23 -8.64
CA GLN A 162 -80.97 -35.53 -9.52
C GLN A 162 -81.36 -37.01 -9.49
N VAL A 163 -80.39 -37.92 -9.45
CA VAL A 163 -80.68 -39.36 -9.35
C VAL A 163 -81.34 -39.70 -8.01
N GLN A 164 -80.89 -39.11 -6.89
CA GLN A 164 -81.55 -39.27 -5.59
C GLN A 164 -83.01 -38.82 -5.63
N GLU A 165 -83.30 -37.68 -6.28
CA GLU A 165 -84.67 -37.19 -6.41
C GLU A 165 -85.54 -38.13 -7.25
N ARG A 166 -85.02 -38.65 -8.37
CA ARG A 166 -85.71 -39.63 -9.21
C ARG A 166 -85.99 -40.93 -8.45
N MET A 167 -85.05 -41.40 -7.61
CA MET A 167 -85.24 -42.59 -6.76
C MET A 167 -86.32 -42.36 -5.70
N LYS A 168 -86.35 -41.19 -5.05
CA LYS A 168 -87.44 -40.84 -4.12
C LYS A 168 -88.81 -40.84 -4.80
N ARG A 169 -88.89 -40.34 -6.04
CA ARG A 169 -90.13 -40.37 -6.84
C ARG A 169 -90.51 -41.82 -7.19
N LEU A 170 -89.55 -42.65 -7.58
CA LEU A 170 -89.77 -44.07 -7.88
C LEU A 170 -90.31 -44.81 -6.65
N GLY A 171 -89.72 -44.60 -5.47
CA GLY A 171 -90.21 -45.19 -4.22
C GLY A 171 -91.69 -44.86 -3.95
N LYS A 172 -92.09 -43.59 -4.11
CA LYS A 172 -93.50 -43.16 -3.97
C LYS A 172 -94.43 -43.82 -4.99
N VAL A 173 -93.95 -44.08 -6.22
CA VAL A 173 -94.75 -44.77 -7.24
C VAL A 173 -94.91 -46.24 -6.87
N ILE A 174 -93.85 -46.90 -6.41
CA ILE A 174 -93.89 -48.30 -5.97
C ILE A 174 -94.84 -48.48 -4.78
N GLU A 175 -94.80 -47.57 -3.81
CA GLU A 175 -95.69 -47.57 -2.63
C GLU A 175 -97.17 -47.50 -3.05
N LYS A 176 -97.51 -46.63 -4.01
CA LYS A 176 -98.86 -46.58 -4.59
C LYS A 176 -99.27 -47.86 -5.31
N ILE A 177 -98.35 -48.50 -6.04
CA ILE A 177 -98.62 -49.79 -6.69
C ILE A 177 -98.86 -50.88 -5.63
N ALA A 178 -98.13 -50.85 -4.51
CA ALA A 178 -98.32 -51.77 -3.39
C ALA A 178 -99.70 -51.63 -2.75
N ASP A 179 -100.15 -50.38 -2.52
CA ASP A 179 -101.48 -50.10 -1.98
C ASP A 179 -102.60 -50.59 -2.93
N ILE A 180 -102.46 -50.32 -4.23
CA ILE A 180 -103.42 -50.81 -5.25
C ILE A 180 -103.43 -52.34 -5.28
N THR A 181 -102.26 -52.98 -5.22
CA THR A 181 -102.13 -54.44 -5.26
C THR A 181 -102.77 -55.08 -4.03
N ARG A 182 -102.60 -54.48 -2.84
CA ARG A 182 -103.26 -54.92 -1.59
C ARG A 182 -104.78 -54.79 -1.69
N LEU A 183 -105.27 -53.67 -2.23
CA LEU A 183 -106.70 -53.48 -2.48
C LEU A 183 -107.26 -54.55 -3.44
N ILE A 184 -106.54 -54.88 -4.52
CA ILE A 184 -106.96 -55.95 -5.44
C ILE A 184 -106.98 -57.31 -4.73
N GLU A 185 -105.99 -57.60 -3.87
CA GLU A 185 -105.96 -58.83 -3.08
C GLU A 185 -107.16 -58.93 -2.11
N GLU A 186 -107.50 -57.83 -1.44
CA GLU A 186 -108.66 -57.72 -0.57
C GLU A 186 -109.97 -57.95 -1.34
N ILE A 187 -110.15 -57.27 -2.49
CA ILE A 187 -111.29 -57.46 -3.39
C ILE A 187 -111.37 -58.91 -3.86
N SER A 188 -110.23 -59.52 -4.22
CA SER A 188 -110.17 -60.90 -4.68
C SER A 188 -110.55 -61.89 -3.56
N SER A 189 -110.09 -61.65 -2.33
CA SER A 189 -110.44 -62.47 -1.17
C SER A 189 -111.92 -62.34 -0.79
N GLN A 190 -112.49 -61.14 -0.87
CA GLN A 190 -113.93 -60.91 -0.69
C GLN A 190 -114.75 -61.60 -1.81
N THR A 191 -114.28 -61.52 -3.05
CA THR A 191 -114.91 -62.17 -4.21
C THR A 191 -114.88 -63.69 -4.08
N GLN A 192 -113.79 -64.26 -3.57
CA GLN A 192 -113.68 -65.68 -3.27
C GLN A 192 -114.67 -66.11 -2.18
N LEU A 193 -114.82 -65.32 -1.12
CA LEU A 193 -115.80 -65.58 -0.05
C LEU A 193 -117.25 -65.47 -0.55
N LEU A 194 -117.56 -64.45 -1.35
CA LEU A 194 -118.86 -64.28 -1.99
C LEU A 194 -119.19 -65.46 -2.91
N ALA A 195 -118.24 -65.88 -3.74
CA ALA A 195 -118.39 -67.01 -4.65
C ALA A 195 -118.51 -68.34 -3.90
N LEU A 196 -117.80 -68.52 -2.78
CA LEU A 196 -117.93 -69.69 -1.91
C LEU A 196 -119.33 -69.74 -1.28
N ASN A 197 -119.82 -68.62 -0.74
CA ASN A 197 -121.17 -68.53 -0.18
C ASN A 197 -122.24 -68.82 -1.24
N ALA A 198 -122.07 -68.29 -2.45
CA ALA A 198 -122.96 -68.58 -3.58
C ALA A 198 -122.92 -70.06 -4.00
N ASN A 199 -121.75 -70.70 -3.96
CA ASN A 199 -121.59 -72.13 -4.25
C ASN A 199 -122.23 -73.02 -3.18
N ILE A 200 -122.15 -72.63 -1.89
CA ILE A 200 -122.84 -73.30 -0.78
C ILE A 200 -124.36 -73.20 -0.96
N GLU A 201 -124.89 -72.02 -1.27
CA GLU A 201 -126.33 -71.83 -1.44
C GLU A 201 -126.86 -72.52 -2.71
N ALA A 202 -126.05 -72.55 -3.78
CA ALA A 202 -126.34 -73.33 -4.99
C ALA A 202 -126.36 -74.85 -4.73
N ALA A 203 -125.48 -75.36 -3.87
CA ALA A 203 -125.52 -76.77 -3.43
C ALA A 203 -126.75 -77.06 -2.55
N ARG A 204 -127.18 -76.08 -1.75
CA ARG A 204 -128.38 -76.15 -0.89
C ARG A 204 -129.69 -76.22 -1.68
N ALA A 205 -129.73 -75.61 -2.87
CA ALA A 205 -130.87 -75.62 -3.79
C ALA A 205 -131.02 -76.92 -4.63
N GLY A 206 -130.10 -77.89 -4.49
CA GLY A 206 -130.20 -79.20 -5.16
C GLY A 206 -130.13 -79.12 -6.70
N GLU A 207 -130.99 -79.87 -7.40
CA GLU A 207 -131.00 -79.95 -8.89
C GLU A 207 -131.20 -78.58 -9.58
N GLN A 208 -131.93 -77.64 -8.97
CA GLN A 208 -132.21 -76.31 -9.53
C GLN A 208 -131.01 -75.34 -9.44
N GLY A 209 -130.01 -75.64 -8.58
CA GLY A 209 -128.83 -74.80 -8.35
C GLY A 209 -127.62 -75.12 -9.23
N LYS A 210 -127.67 -76.18 -10.05
CA LYS A 210 -126.50 -76.69 -10.82
C LYS A 210 -125.85 -75.64 -11.74
N GLY A 211 -126.63 -74.82 -12.45
CA GLY A 211 -126.10 -73.77 -13.31
C GLY A 211 -125.40 -72.65 -12.54
N PHE A 212 -125.95 -72.26 -11.38
CA PHE A 212 -125.35 -71.27 -10.48
C PHE A 212 -124.08 -71.80 -9.80
N ALA A 213 -124.04 -73.08 -9.44
CA ALA A 213 -122.85 -73.71 -8.86
C ALA A 213 -121.65 -73.70 -9.83
N VAL A 214 -121.88 -73.89 -11.13
CA VAL A 214 -120.82 -73.83 -12.17
C VAL A 214 -120.25 -72.41 -12.25
N VAL A 215 -121.10 -71.38 -12.29
CA VAL A 215 -120.66 -69.97 -12.33
C VAL A 215 -119.92 -69.58 -11.05
N ALA A 216 -120.44 -69.96 -9.87
CA ALA A 216 -119.80 -69.68 -8.60
C ALA A 216 -118.43 -70.36 -8.47
N LYS A 217 -118.26 -71.57 -9.01
CA LYS A 217 -116.97 -72.27 -9.08
C LYS A 217 -115.97 -71.57 -10.02
N GLU A 218 -116.42 -71.06 -11.16
CA GLU A 218 -115.55 -70.30 -12.08
C GLU A 218 -115.14 -68.93 -11.48
N ILE A 219 -116.05 -68.24 -10.80
CA ILE A 219 -115.71 -67.00 -10.06
C ILE A 219 -114.72 -67.28 -8.93
N THR A 220 -114.90 -68.38 -8.18
CA THR A 220 -113.95 -68.81 -7.14
C THR A 220 -112.56 -69.03 -7.74
N LYS A 221 -112.49 -69.70 -8.89
CA LYS A 221 -111.24 -69.96 -9.61
C LYS A 221 -110.58 -68.66 -10.10
N LEU A 222 -111.33 -67.73 -10.69
CA LEU A 222 -110.85 -66.40 -11.10
C LEU A 222 -110.35 -65.56 -9.91
N ALA A 223 -111.02 -65.64 -8.77
CA ALA A 223 -110.60 -64.97 -7.53
C ALA A 223 -109.31 -65.58 -6.94
N VAL A 224 -109.16 -66.91 -7.00
CA VAL A 224 -107.89 -67.56 -6.62
C VAL A 224 -106.76 -67.16 -7.58
N GLN A 225 -107.00 -67.14 -8.89
CA GLN A 225 -106.02 -66.72 -9.88
C GLN A 225 -105.63 -65.25 -9.74
N THR A 226 -106.59 -64.35 -9.49
CA THR A 226 -106.33 -62.93 -9.24
C THR A 226 -105.49 -62.74 -7.98
N LYS A 227 -105.82 -63.45 -6.89
CA LYS A 227 -105.01 -63.44 -5.65
C LYS A 227 -103.58 -63.94 -5.88
N GLN A 228 -103.42 -64.97 -6.70
CA GLN A 228 -102.10 -65.51 -7.03
C GLN A 228 -101.31 -64.55 -7.93
N GLY A 229 -101.99 -63.83 -8.82
CA GLY A 229 -101.40 -62.74 -9.61
C GLY A 229 -100.96 -61.55 -8.76
N THR A 230 -101.76 -61.13 -7.76
CA THR A 230 -101.38 -60.04 -6.84
C THR A 230 -100.20 -60.44 -5.96
N LEU A 231 -100.07 -61.70 -5.55
CA LEU A 231 -98.89 -62.21 -4.85
C LEU A 231 -97.62 -62.10 -5.71
N GLY A 232 -97.70 -62.44 -7.01
CA GLY A 232 -96.59 -62.24 -7.95
C GLY A 232 -96.23 -60.76 -8.14
N ILE A 233 -97.22 -59.86 -8.16
CA ILE A 233 -96.97 -58.41 -8.20
C ILE A 233 -96.31 -57.93 -6.90
N GLN A 234 -96.73 -58.42 -5.73
CA GLN A 234 -96.10 -58.09 -4.45
C GLN A 234 -94.62 -58.51 -4.40
N GLU A 235 -94.28 -59.68 -4.95
CA GLU A 235 -92.89 -60.14 -5.06
C GLU A 235 -92.05 -59.23 -5.98
N LEU A 236 -92.60 -58.83 -7.13
CA LEU A 236 -91.96 -57.86 -8.04
C LEU A 236 -91.77 -56.49 -7.36
N ILE A 237 -92.77 -55.99 -6.63
CA ILE A 237 -92.66 -54.77 -5.83
C ILE A 237 -91.53 -54.88 -4.81
N GLY A 238 -91.43 -56.01 -4.09
CA GLY A 238 -90.35 -56.27 -3.15
C GLY A 238 -88.97 -56.19 -3.81
N THR A 239 -88.82 -56.83 -4.97
CA THR A 239 -87.58 -56.86 -5.75
C THR A 239 -87.19 -55.46 -6.26
N VAL A 240 -88.15 -54.70 -6.78
CA VAL A 240 -87.89 -53.32 -7.27
C VAL A 240 -87.58 -52.38 -6.10
N THR A 241 -88.26 -52.53 -4.97
CA THR A 241 -87.98 -51.73 -3.75
C THR A 241 -86.57 -52.00 -3.25
N GLN A 242 -86.18 -53.27 -3.11
CA GLN A 242 -84.83 -53.64 -2.71
C GLN A 242 -83.78 -53.09 -3.67
N SER A 243 -84.04 -53.16 -4.98
CA SER A 243 -83.15 -52.61 -6.01
C SER A 243 -83.01 -51.08 -5.89
N ALA A 244 -84.11 -50.37 -5.62
CA ALA A 244 -84.11 -48.93 -5.40
C ALA A 244 -83.33 -48.53 -4.13
N ASP A 245 -83.46 -49.29 -3.04
CA ASP A 245 -82.73 -49.06 -1.79
C ASP A 245 -81.22 -49.27 -1.98
N VAL A 246 -80.82 -50.35 -2.65
CA VAL A 246 -79.40 -50.62 -2.98
C VAL A 246 -78.83 -49.51 -3.86
N LEU A 247 -79.60 -49.03 -4.84
CA LEU A 247 -79.16 -47.93 -5.70
C LEU A 247 -79.03 -46.62 -4.90
N GLY A 248 -79.99 -46.32 -4.03
CA GLY A 248 -79.95 -45.16 -3.13
C GLY A 248 -78.73 -45.17 -2.20
N ALA A 249 -78.41 -46.32 -1.60
CA ALA A 249 -77.20 -46.49 -0.80
C ALA A 249 -75.91 -46.28 -1.63
N SER A 250 -75.90 -46.78 -2.88
CA SER A 250 -74.76 -46.60 -3.80
C SER A 250 -74.56 -45.13 -4.15
N ILE A 251 -75.64 -44.39 -4.37
CA ILE A 251 -75.60 -42.96 -4.68
C ILE A 251 -75.13 -42.13 -3.48
N ASN A 252 -75.56 -42.46 -2.26
CA ASN A 252 -75.03 -41.83 -1.05
C ASN A 252 -73.51 -42.04 -0.92
N LYS A 253 -73.01 -43.24 -1.27
CA LYS A 253 -71.58 -43.53 -1.27
C LYS A 253 -70.84 -42.71 -2.35
N ILE A 254 -71.45 -42.51 -3.51
CA ILE A 254 -70.92 -41.63 -4.56
C ILE A 254 -70.81 -40.19 -4.05
N ASP A 255 -71.84 -39.64 -3.39
CA ASP A 255 -71.80 -38.27 -2.82
C ASP A 255 -70.66 -38.09 -1.81
N VAL A 256 -70.48 -39.05 -0.90
CA VAL A 256 -69.35 -39.02 0.05
C VAL A 256 -68.01 -39.03 -0.70
N THR A 257 -67.89 -39.86 -1.73
CA THR A 257 -66.67 -39.96 -2.55
C THR A 257 -66.39 -38.65 -3.30
N ILE A 258 -67.42 -38.01 -3.87
CA ILE A 258 -67.30 -36.71 -4.53
C ILE A 258 -66.84 -35.65 -3.52
N GLY A 259 -67.42 -35.61 -2.32
CA GLY A 259 -67.01 -34.69 -1.26
C GLY A 259 -65.52 -34.84 -0.91
N THR A 260 -65.03 -36.08 -0.77
CA THR A 260 -63.60 -36.33 -0.55
C THR A 260 -62.73 -35.95 -1.76
N GLY A 261 -63.24 -36.15 -2.98
CA GLY A 261 -62.57 -35.74 -4.21
C GLY A 261 -62.40 -34.22 -4.32
N VAL A 262 -63.46 -33.46 -4.05
CA VAL A 262 -63.42 -31.99 -4.01
C VAL A 262 -62.40 -31.49 -2.99
N HIS A 263 -62.43 -32.02 -1.76
CA HIS A 263 -61.48 -31.62 -0.71
C HIS A 263 -60.02 -31.92 -1.09
N THR A 264 -59.78 -33.07 -1.75
CA THR A 264 -58.45 -33.45 -2.24
C THR A 264 -57.94 -32.48 -3.31
N LEU A 265 -58.81 -32.10 -4.25
CA LEU A 265 -58.48 -31.15 -5.31
C LEU A 265 -58.21 -29.74 -4.76
N GLU A 266 -59.02 -29.27 -3.80
CA GLU A 266 -58.79 -27.98 -3.13
C GLU A 266 -57.43 -27.95 -2.42
N THR A 267 -57.08 -29.04 -1.74
CA THR A 267 -55.78 -29.18 -1.08
C THR A 267 -54.64 -29.18 -2.09
N ALA A 268 -54.80 -29.82 -3.24
CA ALA A 268 -53.81 -29.81 -4.32
C ALA A 268 -53.62 -28.41 -4.91
N VAL A 269 -54.70 -27.64 -5.10
CA VAL A 269 -54.63 -26.24 -5.56
C VAL A 269 -53.85 -25.37 -4.56
N ASP A 270 -54.08 -25.53 -3.25
CA ASP A 270 -53.32 -24.81 -2.22
C ASP A 270 -51.82 -25.18 -2.25
N LYS A 271 -51.49 -26.46 -2.44
CA LYS A 271 -50.11 -26.93 -2.61
C LYS A 271 -49.44 -26.27 -3.80
N TYR A 272 -50.11 -26.21 -4.95
CA TYR A 272 -49.56 -25.53 -6.15
C TYR A 272 -49.32 -24.04 -5.92
N LYS A 273 -50.21 -23.34 -5.21
CA LYS A 273 -49.98 -21.92 -4.83
C LYS A 273 -48.71 -21.74 -4.00
N LYS A 274 -48.44 -22.65 -3.06
CA LYS A 274 -47.21 -22.62 -2.25
C LYS A 274 -45.96 -22.84 -3.11
N VAL A 275 -46.02 -23.75 -4.08
CA VAL A 275 -44.91 -23.98 -5.03
C VAL A 275 -44.68 -22.74 -5.90
N GLU A 276 -45.73 -22.11 -6.41
CA GLU A 276 -45.65 -20.86 -7.19
C GLU A 276 -44.98 -19.73 -6.39
N MET A 277 -45.37 -19.53 -5.12
CA MET A 277 -44.72 -18.54 -4.25
C MET A 277 -43.24 -18.85 -4.02
N PHE A 278 -42.91 -20.13 -3.79
CA PHE A 278 -41.53 -20.58 -3.60
C PHE A 278 -40.67 -20.34 -4.85
N LEU A 279 -41.21 -20.57 -6.04
CA LEU A 279 -40.52 -20.29 -7.30
C LEU A 279 -40.24 -18.80 -7.50
N VAL A 280 -41.21 -17.94 -7.19
CA VAL A 280 -41.01 -16.47 -7.23
C VAL A 280 -39.89 -16.06 -6.27
N GLN A 281 -39.86 -16.64 -5.07
CA GLN A 281 -38.80 -16.38 -4.10
C GLN A 281 -37.43 -16.82 -4.62
N ILE A 282 -37.32 -18.04 -5.17
CA ILE A 282 -36.06 -18.53 -5.75
C ILE A 282 -35.55 -17.59 -6.83
N VAL A 283 -36.41 -17.17 -7.78
CA VAL A 283 -35.99 -16.25 -8.84
C VAL A 283 -35.53 -14.90 -8.26
N GLY A 284 -36.18 -14.41 -7.20
CA GLY A 284 -35.74 -13.21 -6.49
C GLY A 284 -34.37 -13.37 -5.84
N GLU A 285 -34.14 -14.48 -5.13
CA GLU A 285 -32.86 -14.80 -4.49
C GLU A 285 -31.73 -14.95 -5.53
N MET A 286 -32.01 -15.61 -6.67
CA MET A 286 -31.02 -15.75 -7.75
C MET A 286 -30.66 -14.40 -8.36
N ARG A 287 -31.61 -13.45 -8.52
CA ARG A 287 -31.28 -12.09 -8.97
C ARG A 287 -30.41 -11.32 -7.97
N GLU A 288 -30.60 -11.53 -6.67
CA GLU A 288 -29.72 -10.96 -5.66
C GLU A 288 -28.31 -11.55 -5.75
N VAL A 289 -28.20 -12.86 -5.98
CA VAL A 289 -26.92 -13.54 -6.23
C VAL A 289 -26.21 -12.93 -7.44
N ASP A 290 -26.91 -12.69 -8.56
CA ASP A 290 -26.33 -12.02 -9.74
C ASP A 290 -25.77 -10.64 -9.42
N GLY A 291 -26.52 -9.82 -8.68
CA GLY A 291 -26.03 -8.50 -8.26
C GLY A 291 -24.77 -8.57 -7.38
N ARG A 292 -24.70 -9.57 -6.49
CA ARG A 292 -23.49 -9.82 -5.69
C ARG A 292 -22.32 -10.30 -6.54
N LEU A 293 -22.56 -11.16 -7.53
CA LEU A 293 -21.54 -11.63 -8.47
C LEU A 293 -20.96 -10.47 -9.30
N GLU A 294 -21.76 -9.50 -9.72
CA GLU A 294 -21.27 -8.30 -10.40
C GLU A 294 -20.32 -7.48 -9.51
N GLY A 295 -20.67 -7.28 -8.24
CA GLY A 295 -19.81 -6.60 -7.26
C GLY A 295 -18.49 -7.32 -7.01
N ILE A 296 -18.52 -8.66 -6.88
CA ILE A 296 -17.31 -9.47 -6.74
C ILE A 296 -16.47 -9.40 -8.01
N THR A 297 -17.08 -9.49 -9.20
CA THR A 297 -16.38 -9.38 -10.49
C THR A 297 -15.64 -8.05 -10.61
N GLY A 298 -16.29 -6.93 -10.23
CA GLY A 298 -15.64 -5.61 -10.20
C GLY A 298 -14.47 -5.54 -9.23
N SER A 299 -14.59 -6.19 -8.07
CA SER A 299 -13.49 -6.31 -7.08
C SER A 299 -12.33 -7.16 -7.62
N THR A 300 -12.64 -8.27 -8.32
CA THR A 300 -11.65 -9.14 -8.97
C THR A 300 -10.85 -8.38 -10.02
N LEU A 301 -11.51 -7.57 -10.84
CA LEU A 301 -10.83 -6.71 -11.82
C LEU A 301 -9.94 -5.66 -11.15
N SER A 302 -10.42 -5.00 -10.10
CA SER A 302 -9.64 -3.97 -9.37
C SER A 302 -8.38 -4.53 -8.72
N ILE A 303 -8.45 -5.75 -8.17
CA ILE A 303 -7.29 -6.44 -7.63
C ILE A 303 -6.34 -6.85 -8.78
N THR A 304 -6.85 -7.28 -9.93
CA THR A 304 -6.01 -7.60 -11.11
C THR A 304 -5.23 -6.37 -11.57
N ASP A 305 -5.86 -5.20 -11.60
CA ASP A 305 -5.17 -3.94 -11.90
C ASP A 305 -4.11 -3.61 -10.85
N SER A 306 -4.40 -3.86 -9.56
CA SER A 306 -3.44 -3.66 -8.46
C SER A 306 -2.23 -4.58 -8.60
N VAL A 307 -2.43 -5.84 -8.97
CA VAL A 307 -1.37 -6.83 -9.26
C VAL A 307 -0.47 -6.33 -10.40
N ASN A 308 -1.06 -5.81 -11.48
CA ASN A 308 -0.29 -5.22 -12.59
C ASN A 308 0.53 -4.01 -12.14
N GLN A 309 -0.04 -3.14 -11.30
CA GLN A 309 0.70 -2.00 -10.73
C GLN A 309 1.84 -2.44 -9.82
N THR A 310 1.62 -3.46 -8.97
CA THR A 310 2.67 -4.01 -8.11
C THR A 310 3.79 -4.65 -8.95
N SER A 311 3.45 -5.37 -10.02
CA SER A 311 4.44 -5.90 -10.96
C SER A 311 5.32 -4.80 -11.57
N ALA A 312 4.71 -3.70 -12.03
CA ALA A 312 5.44 -2.55 -12.54
C ALA A 312 6.33 -1.89 -11.47
N MET A 313 5.85 -1.81 -10.23
CA MET A 313 6.63 -1.27 -9.10
C MET A 313 7.84 -2.15 -8.79
N ILE A 314 7.70 -3.47 -8.81
CA ILE A 314 8.81 -4.42 -8.62
C ILE A 314 9.88 -4.19 -9.68
N GLN A 315 9.50 -4.05 -10.96
CA GLN A 315 10.44 -3.74 -12.04
C GLN A 315 11.16 -2.40 -11.83
N GLN A 316 10.44 -1.38 -11.37
CA GLN A 316 11.02 -0.07 -11.07
C GLN A 316 12.02 -0.12 -9.91
N VAL A 317 11.70 -0.88 -8.85
CA VAL A 317 12.62 -1.07 -7.72
C VAL A 317 13.85 -1.85 -8.15
N ALA A 318 13.69 -2.90 -8.96
CA ALA A 318 14.82 -3.65 -9.51
C ALA A 318 15.77 -2.76 -10.33
N ALA A 319 15.22 -1.93 -11.23
CA ALA A 319 16.01 -0.97 -11.99
C ALA A 319 16.71 0.07 -11.08
N GLY A 320 16.01 0.57 -10.05
CA GLY A 320 16.60 1.48 -9.06
C GLY A 320 17.72 0.82 -8.25
N SER A 321 17.59 -0.47 -7.92
CA SER A 321 18.63 -1.23 -7.25
C SER A 321 19.88 -1.38 -8.13
N GLU A 322 19.73 -1.60 -9.43
CA GLU A 322 20.87 -1.64 -10.38
C GLU A 322 21.58 -0.27 -10.45
N GLU A 323 20.84 0.84 -10.47
CA GLU A 323 21.42 2.19 -10.47
C GLU A 323 22.19 2.50 -9.18
N VAL A 324 21.68 2.04 -8.03
CA VAL A 324 22.39 2.17 -6.75
C VAL A 324 23.66 1.32 -6.74
N LEU A 325 23.64 0.10 -7.30
CA LEU A 325 24.85 -0.74 -7.41
C LEU A 325 25.91 -0.06 -8.30
N ALA A 326 25.52 0.52 -9.43
CA ALA A 326 26.45 1.27 -10.27
C ALA A 326 27.05 2.48 -9.52
N SER A 327 26.25 3.17 -8.71
CA SER A 327 26.73 4.28 -7.87
C SER A 327 27.70 3.82 -6.79
N VAL A 328 27.46 2.65 -6.19
CA VAL A 328 28.35 1.98 -5.23
C VAL A 328 29.69 1.66 -5.87
N GLU A 329 29.72 1.12 -7.10
CA GLU A 329 30.96 0.84 -7.84
C GLU A 329 31.78 2.11 -8.07
N ILE A 330 31.15 3.20 -8.49
CA ILE A 330 31.79 4.51 -8.65
C ILE A 330 32.34 5.01 -7.32
N GLN A 331 31.57 4.88 -6.23
CA GLN A 331 32.01 5.33 -4.91
C GLN A 331 33.21 4.54 -4.40
N GLN A 332 33.25 3.23 -4.66
CA GLN A 332 34.39 2.39 -4.33
C GLN A 332 35.65 2.82 -5.10
N GLN A 333 35.51 3.16 -6.38
CA GLN A 333 36.62 3.72 -7.17
C GLN A 333 37.12 5.05 -6.59
N ASN A 334 36.21 5.96 -6.25
CA ASN A 334 36.56 7.25 -5.65
C ASN A 334 37.29 7.08 -4.30
N LEU A 335 36.91 6.09 -3.50
CA LEU A 335 37.59 5.77 -2.24
C LEU A 335 39.03 5.30 -2.45
N LEU A 336 39.29 4.51 -3.50
CA LEU A 336 40.65 4.11 -3.85
C LEU A 336 41.51 5.33 -4.19
N GLU A 337 40.99 6.25 -5.00
CA GLU A 337 41.70 7.48 -5.38
C GLU A 337 41.92 8.41 -4.16
N ILE A 338 40.93 8.54 -3.28
CA ILE A 338 41.07 9.30 -2.03
C ILE A 338 42.19 8.71 -1.16
N ASN A 339 42.20 7.39 -0.99
CA ASN A 339 43.23 6.72 -0.18
C ASN A 339 44.64 6.91 -0.76
N GLU A 340 44.79 6.86 -2.09
CA GLU A 340 46.06 7.16 -2.75
C GLU A 340 46.51 8.61 -2.50
N ASN A 341 45.60 9.58 -2.64
CA ASN A 341 45.88 10.99 -2.40
C ASN A 341 46.24 11.28 -0.92
N ILE A 342 45.60 10.60 0.02
CA ILE A 342 45.91 10.69 1.46
C ILE A 342 47.33 10.19 1.72
N GLN A 343 47.71 9.04 1.15
CA GLN A 343 49.06 8.49 1.29
C GLN A 343 50.12 9.42 0.70
N GLU A 344 49.89 9.93 -0.51
CA GLU A 344 50.82 10.84 -1.17
C GLU A 344 50.99 12.14 -0.38
N SER A 345 49.89 12.72 0.12
CA SER A 345 49.90 13.95 0.90
C SER A 345 50.55 13.76 2.27
N ALA A 346 50.31 12.63 2.93
CA ALA A 346 50.97 12.28 4.19
C ALA A 346 52.50 12.16 3.99
N LEU A 347 52.95 11.52 2.91
CA LEU A 347 54.37 11.42 2.56
C LEU A 347 55.00 12.79 2.28
N LYS A 348 54.32 13.66 1.51
CA LYS A 348 54.76 15.04 1.27
C LYS A 348 54.89 15.83 2.58
N SER A 349 53.93 15.67 3.48
CA SER A 349 53.96 16.28 4.82
C SER A 349 55.16 15.82 5.64
N LEU A 350 55.45 14.53 5.66
CA LEU A 350 56.62 13.96 6.34
C LEU A 350 57.94 14.44 5.71
N SER A 351 57.98 14.55 4.38
CA SER A 351 59.14 15.06 3.64
C SER A 351 59.43 16.54 3.97
N LEU A 352 58.40 17.39 4.03
CA LEU A 352 58.51 18.78 4.47
C LEU A 352 59.05 18.85 5.91
N ARG A 353 58.47 18.06 6.82
CA ARG A 353 58.91 17.98 8.21
C ARG A 353 60.37 17.56 8.32
N SER A 354 60.80 16.56 7.54
CA SER A 354 62.18 16.10 7.48
C SER A 354 63.14 17.13 6.87
N SER A 355 62.66 17.97 5.95
CA SER A 355 63.46 19.03 5.33
C SER A 355 63.72 20.16 6.32
N VAL A 356 62.72 20.45 7.16
CA VAL A 356 62.79 21.55 8.14
C VAL A 356 63.46 21.13 9.44
N SER A 357 63.41 19.84 9.81
CA SER A 357 64.04 19.33 11.04
C SER A 357 65.58 19.44 11.07
N GLN A 358 66.21 19.64 9.91
CA GLN A 358 67.64 19.90 9.80
C GLN A 358 68.03 21.27 10.39
N PHE A 359 67.05 22.18 10.56
CA PHE A 359 67.26 23.51 11.13
C PHE A 359 66.97 23.51 12.64
N ARG A 360 67.98 23.88 13.43
CA ARG A 360 67.86 24.00 14.89
C ARG A 360 67.37 25.38 15.27
N LEU A 361 66.13 25.47 15.71
CA LEU A 361 65.54 26.70 16.24
C LEU A 361 65.86 26.88 17.74
N PRO A 362 65.87 28.12 18.27
CA PRO A 362 65.93 28.36 19.71
C PRO A 362 64.76 27.65 20.41
N SER A 363 65.04 26.95 21.51
CA SER A 363 64.00 26.42 22.41
C SER A 363 63.15 27.59 22.91
N GLY A 364 61.82 27.48 22.81
CA GLY A 364 60.86 28.56 23.04
C GLY A 364 60.76 29.02 24.50
N HIS A 365 61.82 29.56 25.07
CA HIS A 365 61.86 30.05 26.47
C HIS A 365 62.22 31.53 26.63
N ASP A 366 62.33 32.29 25.54
CA ASP A 366 62.36 33.76 25.59
C ASP A 366 61.13 34.30 24.85
N SER A 367 59.95 34.08 25.44
CA SER A 367 58.66 34.27 24.79
C SER A 367 58.03 35.59 25.21
N HIS A 368 57.98 36.56 24.31
CA HIS A 368 57.16 37.76 24.47
C HIS A 368 55.77 37.40 25.04
N PRO A 369 55.20 38.13 26.02
CA PRO A 369 53.91 37.81 26.64
C PRO A 369 52.69 37.70 25.70
N LEU A 370 52.85 38.06 24.43
CA LEU A 370 51.84 38.08 23.37
C LEU A 370 52.18 37.13 22.21
N GLN A 371 53.20 36.27 22.38
CA GLN A 371 53.71 35.43 21.30
C GLN A 371 52.65 34.47 20.74
N ILE A 372 51.79 33.93 21.60
CA ILE A 372 50.72 33.02 21.19
C ILE A 372 49.71 33.76 20.29
N GLU A 373 49.32 34.95 20.69
CA GLU A 373 48.37 35.78 19.95
C GLU A 373 48.96 36.28 18.64
N MET A 374 50.24 36.68 18.65
CA MET A 374 50.97 37.06 17.44
C MET A 374 51.12 35.89 16.47
N ASN A 375 51.42 34.67 16.94
CA ASN A 375 51.47 33.48 16.09
C ASN A 375 50.11 33.18 15.44
N ARG A 376 49.02 33.22 16.23
CA ARG A 376 47.67 33.05 15.70
C ARG A 376 47.30 34.11 14.67
N TRP A 377 47.72 35.35 14.90
CA TRP A 377 47.54 36.43 13.94
C TRP A 377 48.32 36.18 12.64
N ILE A 378 49.58 35.70 12.73
CA ILE A 378 50.41 35.33 11.57
C ILE A 378 49.72 34.24 10.76
N GLU A 379 49.20 33.20 11.40
CA GLU A 379 48.46 32.11 10.74
C GLU A 379 47.26 32.66 9.94
N CYS A 380 46.41 33.49 10.56
CA CYS A 380 45.27 34.11 9.88
C CYS A 380 45.72 35.00 8.71
N ALA A 381 46.76 35.81 8.90
CA ALA A 381 47.30 36.69 7.88
C ALA A 381 47.88 35.91 6.69
N MET A 382 48.55 34.78 6.96
CA MET A 382 49.05 33.85 5.95
C MET A 382 47.91 33.14 5.22
N ALA A 383 46.84 32.74 5.91
CA ALA A 383 45.66 32.14 5.28
C ALA A 383 44.99 33.11 4.28
N ILE A 384 44.88 34.39 4.63
CA ILE A 384 44.40 35.44 3.70
C ILE A 384 45.34 35.56 2.51
N ARG A 385 46.66 35.59 2.74
CA ARG A 385 47.66 35.67 1.67
C ARG A 385 47.58 34.47 0.72
N ALA A 386 47.40 33.26 1.25
CA ALA A 386 47.27 32.03 0.48
C ALA A 386 46.02 32.07 -0.40
N VAL A 387 44.87 32.44 0.18
CA VAL A 387 43.62 32.65 -0.59
C VAL A 387 43.82 33.66 -1.71
N MET A 388 44.51 34.78 -1.46
CA MET A 388 44.79 35.78 -2.48
C MET A 388 45.67 35.25 -3.62
N VAL A 389 46.66 34.40 -3.31
CA VAL A 389 47.50 33.76 -4.32
C VAL A 389 46.67 32.79 -5.17
N SER A 390 45.92 31.89 -4.53
CA SER A 390 45.06 30.93 -5.23
C SER A 390 43.96 31.61 -6.06
N MET A 391 43.42 32.72 -5.58
CA MET A 391 42.45 33.52 -6.32
C MET A 391 43.07 34.05 -7.62
N ILE A 392 44.28 34.61 -7.56
CA ILE A 392 44.98 35.20 -8.72
C ILE A 392 45.45 34.17 -9.75
N GLU A 393 45.68 32.93 -9.31
CA GLU A 393 45.99 31.81 -10.20
C GLU A 393 44.75 31.28 -10.93
N SER A 394 43.55 31.56 -10.42
CA SER A 394 42.30 31.16 -11.05
C SER A 394 41.93 32.03 -12.25
N ARG A 395 41.22 31.45 -13.22
CA ARG A 395 40.60 32.13 -14.36
C ARG A 395 39.08 31.90 -14.42
N GLU A 396 38.54 31.11 -13.51
CA GLU A 396 37.12 30.79 -13.46
C GLU A 396 36.42 31.72 -12.49
N LEU A 397 35.44 32.48 -12.98
CA LEU A 397 34.75 33.50 -12.18
C LEU A 397 34.09 32.94 -10.91
N GLU A 398 33.49 31.75 -10.98
CA GLU A 398 32.87 31.13 -9.80
C GLU A 398 33.90 30.70 -8.74
N LYS A 399 35.07 30.19 -9.16
CA LYS A 399 36.18 29.93 -8.23
C LYS A 399 36.69 31.22 -7.60
N ILE A 400 36.81 32.29 -8.39
CA ILE A 400 37.23 33.62 -7.89
C ILE A 400 36.24 34.13 -6.84
N LYS A 401 34.93 34.04 -7.09
CA LYS A 401 33.89 34.41 -6.11
C LYS A 401 33.99 33.57 -4.83
N ALA A 402 34.22 32.27 -4.95
CA ALA A 402 34.40 31.39 -3.79
C ALA A 402 35.65 31.77 -2.97
N TRP A 403 36.77 32.03 -3.64
CA TRP A 403 37.99 32.53 -2.98
C TRP A 403 37.77 33.89 -2.33
N HIS A 404 37.00 34.78 -2.95
CA HIS A 404 36.66 36.08 -2.38
C HIS A 404 35.85 35.95 -1.08
N ARG A 405 34.82 35.09 -1.04
CA ARG A 405 34.08 34.82 0.21
C ARG A 405 34.97 34.21 1.29
N LYS A 406 35.88 33.31 0.91
CA LYS A 406 36.84 32.69 1.84
C LYS A 406 37.82 33.72 2.40
N LYS A 407 38.25 34.67 1.58
CA LYS A 407 39.05 35.82 1.99
C LYS A 407 38.30 36.65 3.03
N GLU A 408 37.06 37.05 2.78
CA GLU A 408 36.23 37.82 3.73
C GLU A 408 36.06 37.10 5.07
N THR A 409 35.82 35.78 5.03
CA THR A 409 35.72 34.94 6.24
C THR A 409 37.03 34.95 7.05
N ASN A 410 38.17 34.77 6.37
CA ASN A 410 39.47 34.79 7.04
C ASN A 410 39.81 36.18 7.62
N GLU A 411 39.29 37.25 7.02
CA GLU A 411 39.47 38.61 7.52
C GLU A 411 38.70 38.86 8.81
N ALA A 412 37.47 38.36 8.91
CA ALA A 412 36.71 38.39 10.16
C ALA A 412 37.48 37.68 11.29
N HIS A 413 38.11 36.53 11.02
CA HIS A 413 38.95 35.84 12.00
C HIS A 413 40.20 36.64 12.39
N LEU A 414 40.83 37.31 11.43
CA LEU A 414 41.98 38.16 11.71
C LEU A 414 41.61 39.38 12.55
N GLU A 415 40.42 39.96 12.34
CA GLU A 415 39.92 41.08 13.13
C GLU A 415 39.72 40.68 14.61
N VAL A 416 39.26 39.45 14.87
CA VAL A 416 39.23 38.87 16.22
C VAL A 416 40.64 38.77 16.82
N CYS A 417 41.64 38.40 16.01
CA CYS A 417 43.03 38.35 16.47
C CYS A 417 43.56 39.75 16.84
N PHE A 418 43.30 40.77 16.01
CA PHE A 418 43.64 42.16 16.34
C PHE A 418 43.00 42.62 17.64
N THR A 419 41.71 42.34 17.83
CA THR A 419 40.97 42.67 19.06
C THR A 419 41.59 41.99 20.29
N THR A 420 41.95 40.70 20.14
CA THR A 420 42.57 39.91 21.21
C THR A 420 43.94 40.45 21.59
N ILE A 421 44.78 40.79 20.60
CA ILE A 421 46.10 41.39 20.83
C ILE A 421 45.93 42.74 21.52
N SER A 422 45.05 43.61 21.00
CA SER A 422 44.79 44.94 21.57
C SER A 422 44.41 44.89 23.05
N ALA A 423 43.61 43.90 23.45
CA ALA A 423 43.18 43.73 24.84
C ALA A 423 44.32 43.30 25.79
N LYS A 424 45.39 42.71 25.25
CA LYS A 424 46.52 42.17 26.03
C LYS A 424 47.78 43.05 25.97
N VAL A 425 47.83 44.06 25.10
CA VAL A 425 48.89 45.07 25.05
C VAL A 425 48.94 45.87 26.35
N LYS A 426 50.06 45.83 27.06
CA LYS A 426 50.22 46.48 28.38
C LYS A 426 51.32 47.53 28.43
N THR A 427 52.39 47.38 27.65
CA THR A 427 53.53 48.31 27.67
C THR A 427 53.40 49.37 26.57
N GLU A 428 54.08 50.52 26.74
CA GLU A 428 54.16 51.56 25.71
C GLU A 428 54.88 51.05 24.45
N LYS A 429 55.87 50.16 24.63
CA LYS A 429 56.59 49.47 23.55
C LYS A 429 55.65 48.56 22.74
N ASP A 430 54.84 47.74 23.41
CA ASP A 430 53.83 46.90 22.77
C ASP A 430 52.79 47.72 22.00
N ARG A 431 52.38 48.85 22.56
CA ARG A 431 51.42 49.75 21.92
C ARG A 431 51.98 50.31 20.62
N HIS A 432 53.25 50.73 20.63
CA HIS A 432 53.92 51.21 19.42
C HIS A 432 53.97 50.14 18.32
N TYR A 433 54.39 48.92 18.65
CA TYR A 433 54.43 47.81 17.68
C TYR A 433 53.03 47.42 17.19
N PHE A 434 52.03 47.40 18.07
CA PHE A 434 50.65 47.11 17.70
C PHE A 434 50.08 48.14 16.73
N GLU A 435 50.27 49.44 16.99
CA GLU A 435 49.85 50.51 16.10
C GLU A 435 50.55 50.43 14.74
N ALA A 436 51.87 50.14 14.74
CA ALA A 436 52.63 49.93 13.52
C ALA A 436 52.13 48.71 12.72
N LEU A 437 51.79 47.60 13.39
CA LEU A 437 51.23 46.41 12.78
C LEU A 437 49.85 46.69 12.15
N CYS A 438 48.97 47.40 12.85
CA CYS A 438 47.67 47.83 12.34
C CYS A 438 47.81 48.71 11.10
N ALA A 439 48.71 49.70 11.14
CA ALA A 439 48.96 50.59 9.99
C ALA A 439 49.53 49.82 8.79
N ALA A 440 50.50 48.94 9.01
CA ALA A 440 51.08 48.12 7.96
C ALA A 440 50.08 47.11 7.37
N TRP A 441 49.22 46.52 8.20
CA TRP A 441 48.16 45.64 7.72
C TRP A 441 47.10 46.38 6.91
N LYS A 442 46.72 47.60 7.32
CA LYS A 442 45.79 48.45 6.56
C LYS A 442 46.32 48.75 5.16
N GLU A 443 47.61 49.09 5.06
CA GLU A 443 48.28 49.31 3.77
C GLU A 443 48.23 48.07 2.86
N PHE A 444 48.40 46.87 3.43
CA PHE A 444 48.22 45.62 2.70
C PHE A 444 46.75 45.34 2.37
N GLY A 445 45.83 45.70 3.27
CA GLY A 445 44.38 45.58 3.11
C GLY A 445 43.88 46.28 1.86
N ASP A 446 44.26 47.54 1.66
CA ASP A 446 43.87 48.34 0.49
C ASP A 446 44.28 47.65 -0.83
N ILE A 447 45.51 47.12 -0.88
CA ILE A 447 46.04 46.41 -2.05
C ILE A 447 45.27 45.11 -2.28
N LYS A 448 45.00 44.38 -1.20
CA LYS A 448 44.31 43.09 -1.22
C LYS A 448 42.83 43.26 -1.64
N ASP A 449 42.16 44.33 -1.23
CA ASP A 449 40.80 44.65 -1.64
C ASP A 449 40.74 45.08 -3.11
N GLN A 450 41.67 45.92 -3.55
CA GLN A 450 41.79 46.31 -4.95
C GLN A 450 42.09 45.10 -5.86
N ASN A 451 42.96 44.19 -5.42
CA ASN A 451 43.26 42.98 -6.18
C ASN A 451 42.05 42.04 -6.27
N ALA A 452 41.26 41.90 -5.21
CA ALA A 452 40.03 41.12 -5.25
C ALA A 452 39.01 41.73 -6.22
N LYS A 453 38.87 43.06 -6.22
CA LYS A 453 38.02 43.79 -7.16
C LYS A 453 38.44 43.56 -8.60
N TRP A 454 39.72 43.72 -8.91
CA TRP A 454 40.28 43.42 -10.24
C TRP A 454 40.02 41.98 -10.69
N MET A 455 40.19 41.00 -9.79
CA MET A 455 39.89 39.60 -10.11
C MET A 455 38.41 39.37 -10.45
N LEU A 456 37.48 40.06 -9.76
CA LEU A 456 36.04 39.97 -10.03
C LEU A 456 35.64 40.71 -11.32
N GLU A 457 36.37 41.76 -11.69
CA GLU A 457 36.16 42.58 -12.88
C GLU A 457 36.87 42.02 -14.13
N GLY A 458 37.65 40.93 -13.99
CA GLY A 458 38.38 40.28 -15.09
C GLY A 458 39.76 40.87 -15.39
N GLU A 459 40.25 41.80 -14.57
CA GLU A 459 41.56 42.44 -14.70
C GLU A 459 42.68 41.59 -14.04
N TYR A 460 42.85 40.35 -14.52
CA TYR A 460 43.73 39.35 -13.89
C TYR A 460 45.20 39.75 -13.82
N ASP A 461 45.73 40.35 -14.88
CA ASP A 461 47.15 40.72 -14.95
C ASP A 461 47.47 41.91 -14.03
N ASN A 462 46.52 42.85 -13.88
CA ASN A 462 46.63 43.96 -12.94
C ASN A 462 46.66 43.46 -11.50
N ALA A 463 45.74 42.54 -11.15
CA ALA A 463 45.71 41.89 -9.84
C ALA A 463 46.99 41.10 -9.55
N LYS A 464 47.47 40.31 -10.52
CA LYS A 464 48.71 39.54 -10.39
C LYS A 464 49.91 40.44 -10.18
N GLN A 465 50.09 41.43 -11.05
CA GLN A 465 51.25 42.33 -11.00
C GLN A 465 51.29 43.14 -9.70
N SER A 466 50.14 43.65 -9.25
CA SER A 466 50.01 44.35 -7.98
C SER A 466 50.33 43.46 -6.78
N LEU A 467 49.83 42.22 -6.76
CA LEU A 467 50.07 41.28 -5.65
C LEU A 467 51.54 40.87 -5.52
N ILE A 468 52.24 40.63 -6.64
CA ILE A 468 53.64 40.18 -6.62
C ILE A 468 54.64 41.32 -6.39
N THR A 469 54.24 42.58 -6.68
CA THR A 469 55.07 43.77 -6.46
C THR A 469 54.74 44.43 -5.13
N ARG A 470 53.79 45.38 -5.13
CA ARG A 470 53.42 46.19 -3.96
C ARG A 470 52.82 45.33 -2.85
N GLY A 471 51.92 44.41 -3.20
CA GLY A 471 51.31 43.49 -2.22
C GLY A 471 52.32 42.61 -1.50
N ARG A 472 53.34 42.11 -2.20
CA ARG A 472 54.45 41.35 -1.61
C ARG A 472 55.26 42.20 -0.63
N ILE A 473 55.60 43.43 -1.01
CA ILE A 473 56.39 44.34 -0.17
C ILE A 473 55.63 44.71 1.10
N CYS A 474 54.37 45.14 0.97
CA CYS A 474 53.54 45.53 2.11
C CYS A 474 53.29 44.33 3.05
N PHE A 475 52.95 43.16 2.51
CA PHE A 475 52.79 41.95 3.34
C PHE A 475 54.09 41.56 4.06
N LYS A 476 55.23 41.63 3.36
CA LYS A 476 56.53 41.32 3.97
C LYS A 476 56.90 42.31 5.08
N LYS A 477 56.64 43.61 4.88
CA LYS A 477 56.82 44.65 5.90
C LYS A 477 56.01 44.34 7.16
N THR A 478 54.74 43.96 6.99
CA THR A 478 53.87 43.56 8.09
C THR A 478 54.38 42.30 8.82
N MET A 479 54.80 41.28 8.09
CA MET A 479 55.37 40.06 8.69
C MET A 479 56.67 40.32 9.43
N ASP A 480 57.52 41.20 8.89
CA ASP A 480 58.77 41.61 9.54
C ASP A 480 58.50 42.37 10.84
N LEU A 481 57.49 43.25 10.87
CA LEU A 481 57.08 44.00 12.07
C LEU A 481 56.61 43.07 13.20
N VAL A 482 55.72 42.12 12.93
CA VAL A 482 55.25 41.18 13.97
C VAL A 482 56.36 40.24 14.45
N THR A 483 57.28 39.86 13.55
CA THR A 483 58.41 39.01 13.93
C THR A 483 59.44 39.78 14.76
N GLU A 484 59.66 41.05 14.44
CA GLU A 484 60.50 41.95 15.24
C GLU A 484 59.89 42.21 16.62
N TRP A 485 58.57 42.44 16.68
CA TRP A 485 57.85 42.60 17.94
C TRP A 485 58.02 41.38 18.85
N MET A 486 57.94 40.16 18.32
CA MET A 486 58.16 38.93 19.09
C MET A 486 59.58 38.77 19.67
N GLU A 487 60.60 39.35 19.04
CA GLU A 487 62.00 39.25 19.50
C GLU A 487 62.40 40.35 20.48
N GLU A 488 61.59 41.41 20.59
CA GLU A 488 61.86 42.59 21.41
C GLU A 488 61.23 42.52 22.82
N GLY A 489 60.76 41.32 23.21
CA GLY A 489 60.04 41.03 24.45
C GLY A 489 60.91 40.83 25.68
#